data_AF-A0A4S2FCD3-F1
#
_entry.id   AF-A0A4S2FCD3-F1
#
_cell.length_a   1.000
_cell.length_b   1.000
_cell.length_c   1.000
_cell.angle_alpha   90.00
_cell.angle_beta   90.00
_cell.angle_gamma   90.00
#
_symmetry.space_group_name_H-M   'P 1'
#
loop_
_entity.id
_entity.type
_entity.pdbx_description
1 polymer ?
#
loop_
_entity_poly.entity_id
_entity_poly.type
_entity_poly.pdbx_seq_one_letter_code
_entity_poly.pdbx_strand_id
1 'polypeptide(L)'
;MDQKNIRFTSQILDLLEKRFHVDLNREEVKELFLRHLHNLNIRAQTGGFIKKPMKESIRQISPTIYEMAIVMAVEYKKNFQVLLPEDEIAFFAIHISSWIDQSNALNQKLKTLLVCPAYLNFQSDLLQTLSTRFADELYIPHVASSEQSGMDDGYDLVVSTIPLSTVSSQKVISLSPIWTPYTQQALSKKILKIKERKKGEMIRNHFFEYFQEPFFSVVRKTSKEALLHQMCARFNEKEIVASDFEKSVLEREKACSTAFGGFAIPHPLVSSARETKVSVALCPEGVLWNNEQKVYAVFLLAINEVDKRVFLNVYEPLVSLLSDEEFMTRLSAQTDFHAFSSLLIHKIK
;
A
#
# COMPACT_ATOMS: atom_id res chain seq x y z
N MET A 1 -23.41 24.32 12.58
CA MET A 1 -22.81 22.97 12.49
C MET A 1 -22.50 22.48 13.90
N ASP A 2 -22.63 21.18 14.15
CA ASP A 2 -22.42 20.56 15.47
C ASP A 2 -20.94 20.64 15.92
N GLN A 3 -20.69 21.18 17.13
CA GLN A 3 -19.35 21.27 17.72
C GLN A 3 -18.67 19.89 17.86
N LYS A 4 -19.46 18.83 18.07
CA LYS A 4 -18.96 17.45 18.15
C LYS A 4 -18.33 17.02 16.81
N ASN A 5 -18.97 17.37 15.70
CA ASN A 5 -18.48 17.05 14.36
C ASN A 5 -17.16 17.78 14.05
N ILE A 6 -17.07 19.07 14.40
CA ILE A 6 -15.85 19.88 14.22
C ILE A 6 -14.67 19.28 14.99
N ARG A 7 -14.90 18.91 16.25
CA ARG A 7 -13.89 18.26 17.08
C ARG A 7 -13.46 16.92 16.50
N PHE A 8 -14.40 16.06 16.12
CA PHE A 8 -14.10 14.75 15.54
C PHE A 8 -13.30 14.88 14.25
N THR A 9 -13.70 15.77 13.32
CA THR A 9 -12.97 16.03 12.08
C THR A 9 -11.52 16.40 12.33
N SER A 10 -11.27 17.34 13.25
CA SER A 10 -9.89 17.78 13.53
C SER A 10 -9.05 16.64 14.12
N GLN A 11 -9.63 15.87 15.04
CA GLN A 11 -8.94 14.75 15.69
C GLN A 11 -8.64 13.61 14.71
N ILE A 12 -9.58 13.26 13.84
CA ILE A 12 -9.39 12.11 12.95
C ILE A 12 -8.41 12.43 11.82
N LEU A 13 -8.44 13.64 11.28
CA LEU A 13 -7.48 14.05 10.25
C LEU A 13 -6.05 14.09 10.82
N ASP A 14 -5.85 14.69 12.00
CA ASP A 14 -4.54 14.70 12.70
C ASP A 14 -4.04 13.27 13.02
N LEU A 15 -4.95 12.36 13.42
CA LEU A 15 -4.61 10.96 13.63
C LEU A 15 -4.12 10.30 12.33
N LEU A 16 -4.80 10.54 11.21
CA LEU A 16 -4.42 9.96 9.92
C LEU A 16 -3.08 10.53 9.42
N GLU A 17 -2.86 11.85 9.52
CA GLU A 17 -1.59 12.47 9.15
C GLU A 17 -0.41 11.88 9.91
N LYS A 18 -0.52 11.81 11.25
CA LYS A 18 0.54 11.26 12.10
C LYS A 18 0.84 9.81 11.80
N ARG A 19 -0.20 9.01 11.56
CA ARG A 19 -0.08 7.57 11.41
C ARG A 19 0.38 7.14 10.02
N PHE A 20 -0.06 7.84 8.98
CA PHE A 20 0.18 7.46 7.60
C PHE A 20 1.11 8.41 6.86
N HIS A 21 1.60 9.46 7.53
CA HIS A 21 2.52 10.46 6.97
C HIS A 21 1.99 11.13 5.69
N VAL A 22 0.69 11.44 5.70
CA VAL A 22 -0.02 12.15 4.63
C VAL A 22 -0.34 13.58 5.06
N ASP A 23 -0.53 14.46 4.09
CA ASP A 23 -1.03 15.83 4.31
C ASP A 23 -2.54 15.86 4.05
N LEU A 24 -3.30 16.06 5.13
CA LEU A 24 -4.77 16.10 5.16
C LEU A 24 -5.32 17.31 5.93
N ASN A 25 -4.48 18.07 6.63
CA ASN A 25 -4.88 19.17 7.52
C ASN A 25 -4.99 20.50 6.77
N ARG A 26 -5.58 20.45 5.59
CA ARG A 26 -5.92 21.59 4.75
C ARG A 26 -7.37 22.01 5.02
N GLU A 27 -7.65 23.31 5.00
CA GLU A 27 -9.01 23.80 5.33
C GLU A 27 -10.07 23.26 4.36
N GLU A 28 -9.73 23.11 3.08
CA GLU A 28 -10.63 22.54 2.08
C GLU A 28 -11.02 21.09 2.42
N VAL A 29 -10.05 20.29 2.90
CA VAL A 29 -10.28 18.90 3.32
C VAL A 29 -11.19 18.83 4.54
N LYS A 30 -10.97 19.70 5.53
CA LYS A 30 -11.81 19.79 6.73
C LYS A 30 -13.25 20.14 6.37
N GLU A 31 -13.47 21.14 5.54
CA GLU A 31 -14.82 21.55 5.12
C GLU A 31 -15.54 20.45 4.35
N LEU A 32 -14.84 19.80 3.41
CA LEU A 32 -15.39 18.67 2.64
C LEU A 32 -15.75 17.50 3.55
N PHE A 33 -14.86 17.15 4.49
CA PHE A 33 -15.14 16.06 5.42
C PHE A 33 -16.26 16.42 6.40
N LEU A 34 -16.33 17.64 6.90
CA LEU A 34 -17.41 18.08 7.79
C LEU A 34 -18.79 17.96 7.13
N ARG A 35 -18.89 18.31 5.85
CA ARG A 35 -20.11 18.11 5.06
C ARG A 35 -20.44 16.63 4.90
N HIS A 36 -19.45 15.81 4.59
CA HIS A 36 -19.64 14.36 4.49
C HIS A 36 -20.12 13.77 5.82
N LEU A 37 -19.46 14.11 6.93
CA LEU A 37 -19.77 13.66 8.28
C LEU A 37 -21.18 14.09 8.72
N HIS A 38 -21.58 15.33 8.42
CA HIS A 38 -22.95 15.79 8.68
C HIS A 38 -23.99 14.90 7.99
N ASN A 39 -23.80 14.61 6.70
CA ASN A 39 -24.69 13.75 5.94
C ASN A 39 -24.65 12.30 6.43
N LEU A 40 -23.48 11.80 6.83
CA LEU A 40 -23.32 10.47 7.40
C LEU A 40 -24.10 10.33 8.72
N ASN A 41 -24.04 11.33 9.59
CA ASN A 41 -24.79 11.31 10.86
C ASN A 41 -26.31 11.26 10.61
N ILE A 42 -26.82 11.98 9.61
CA ILE A 42 -28.23 11.92 9.22
C ILE A 42 -28.61 10.50 8.75
N ARG A 43 -27.77 9.89 7.89
CA ARG A 43 -27.99 8.50 7.44
C ARG A 43 -27.94 7.49 8.58
N ALA A 44 -26.99 7.68 9.50
CA ALA A 44 -26.84 6.83 10.67
C ALA A 44 -28.06 6.88 11.61
N GLN A 45 -28.67 8.06 11.75
CA GLN A 45 -29.89 8.23 12.55
C GLN A 45 -31.12 7.57 11.92
N THR A 46 -31.21 7.58 10.58
CA THR A 46 -32.35 7.01 9.85
C THR A 46 -32.15 5.54 9.44
N GLY A 47 -30.96 4.98 9.64
CA GLY A 47 -30.57 3.67 9.12
C GLY A 47 -30.42 3.61 7.60
N GLY A 48 -30.53 4.75 6.90
CA GLY A 48 -30.46 4.88 5.45
C GLY A 48 -29.03 4.91 4.90
N PHE A 49 -28.20 3.93 5.26
CA PHE A 49 -26.82 3.84 4.78
C PHE A 49 -26.74 3.64 3.27
N ILE A 50 -25.65 4.13 2.67
CA ILE A 50 -25.42 4.01 1.24
C ILE A 50 -25.09 2.55 0.91
N LYS A 51 -25.67 2.04 -0.19
CA LYS A 51 -25.22 0.80 -0.83
C LYS A 51 -24.28 1.13 -1.98
N LYS A 52 -23.00 0.77 -1.88
CA LYS A 52 -22.01 0.97 -2.97
C LYS A 52 -21.38 -0.34 -3.41
N PRO A 53 -21.57 -0.79 -4.66
CA PRO A 53 -21.03 -2.06 -5.14
C PRO A 53 -19.51 -2.06 -5.42
N MET A 54 -18.75 -1.05 -4.96
CA MET A 54 -17.32 -0.87 -5.29
C MET A 54 -16.36 -1.17 -4.13
N LYS A 55 -16.86 -1.72 -3.01
CA LYS A 55 -16.06 -1.96 -1.79
C LYS A 55 -14.83 -2.86 -2.03
N GLU A 56 -14.99 -3.91 -2.83
CA GLU A 56 -13.90 -4.85 -3.15
C GLU A 56 -12.84 -4.19 -4.04
N SER A 57 -13.26 -3.43 -5.05
CA SER A 57 -12.35 -2.75 -5.97
C SER A 57 -11.47 -1.72 -5.26
N ILE A 58 -12.04 -0.90 -4.36
CA ILE A 58 -11.28 0.12 -3.63
C ILE A 58 -10.25 -0.53 -2.71
N ARG A 59 -10.65 -1.60 -2.03
CA ARG A 59 -9.79 -2.35 -1.12
C ARG A 59 -8.58 -2.98 -1.82
N GLN A 60 -8.76 -3.46 -3.07
CA GLN A 60 -7.67 -4.03 -3.87
C GLN A 60 -6.80 -2.95 -4.52
N ILE A 61 -7.39 -1.87 -5.03
CA ILE A 61 -6.66 -0.82 -5.77
C ILE A 61 -5.83 0.05 -4.82
N SER A 62 -6.33 0.34 -3.62
CA SER A 62 -5.65 1.20 -2.66
C SER A 62 -5.76 0.67 -1.23
N PRO A 63 -5.02 -0.41 -0.89
CA PRO A 63 -5.06 -1.02 0.44
C PRO A 63 -4.78 -0.02 1.57
N THR A 64 -3.80 0.87 1.41
CA THR A 64 -3.48 1.88 2.45
C THR A 64 -4.62 2.86 2.68
N ILE A 65 -5.27 3.34 1.60
CA ILE A 65 -6.42 4.24 1.70
C ILE A 65 -7.58 3.55 2.41
N TYR A 66 -7.79 2.27 2.12
CA TYR A 66 -8.81 1.48 2.79
C TYR A 66 -8.48 1.28 4.29
N GLU A 67 -7.21 1.09 4.66
CA GLU A 67 -6.80 1.07 6.08
C GLU A 67 -7.10 2.40 6.79
N MET A 68 -6.86 3.55 6.14
CA MET A 68 -7.24 4.86 6.70
C MET A 68 -8.75 4.94 6.96
N ALA A 69 -9.55 4.49 6.00
CA ALA A 69 -11.01 4.48 6.13
C ALA A 69 -11.49 3.60 7.31
N ILE A 70 -10.83 2.47 7.56
CA ILE A 70 -11.16 1.60 8.70
C ILE A 70 -10.79 2.29 10.02
N VAL A 71 -9.64 2.95 10.10
CA VAL A 71 -9.27 3.78 11.27
C VAL A 71 -10.36 4.83 11.54
N MET A 72 -10.84 5.52 10.49
CA MET A 72 -11.95 6.47 10.61
C MET A 72 -13.23 5.81 11.12
N ALA A 73 -13.60 4.63 10.62
CA ALA A 73 -14.80 3.92 11.04
C ALA A 73 -14.74 3.46 12.50
N VAL A 74 -13.57 3.01 12.96
CA VAL A 74 -13.35 2.62 14.35
C VAL A 74 -13.45 3.82 15.29
N GLU A 75 -12.81 4.94 14.95
CA GLU A 75 -12.91 6.18 15.75
C GLU A 75 -14.33 6.77 15.70
N TYR A 76 -15.01 6.69 14.56
CA TYR A 76 -16.41 7.10 14.44
C TYR A 76 -17.31 6.28 15.37
N LYS A 77 -17.14 4.95 15.42
CA LYS A 77 -17.88 4.08 16.35
C LYS A 77 -17.66 4.49 17.80
N LYS A 78 -16.42 4.79 18.20
CA LYS A 78 -16.11 5.26 19.58
C LYS A 78 -16.83 6.57 19.92
N ASN A 79 -16.85 7.52 18.98
CA ASN A 79 -17.39 8.86 19.23
C ASN A 79 -18.92 8.95 19.08
N PHE A 80 -19.51 8.19 18.16
CA PHE A 80 -20.92 8.27 17.80
C PHE A 80 -21.73 7.04 18.19
N GLN A 81 -21.10 5.98 18.70
CA GLN A 81 -21.73 4.71 19.11
C GLN A 81 -22.51 4.01 17.98
N VAL A 82 -22.13 4.28 16.73
CA VAL A 82 -22.73 3.69 15.53
C VAL A 82 -21.68 2.84 14.81
N LEU A 83 -22.05 1.60 14.49
CA LEU A 83 -21.25 0.73 13.62
C LEU A 83 -21.58 1.07 12.17
N LEU A 84 -20.56 1.45 11.40
CA LEU A 84 -20.72 1.71 9.98
C LEU A 84 -20.65 0.41 9.17
N PRO A 85 -21.55 0.20 8.18
CA PRO A 85 -21.41 -0.90 7.24
C PRO A 85 -20.21 -0.68 6.32
N GLU A 86 -19.70 -1.76 5.71
CA GLU A 86 -18.54 -1.70 4.81
C GLU A 86 -18.70 -0.70 3.66
N ASP A 87 -19.93 -0.50 3.18
CA ASP A 87 -20.21 0.44 2.09
C ASP A 87 -19.94 1.91 2.49
N GLU A 88 -20.13 2.27 3.77
CA GLU A 88 -19.76 3.59 4.29
C GLU A 88 -18.25 3.70 4.54
N ILE A 89 -17.59 2.60 4.93
CA ILE A 89 -16.12 2.54 5.03
C ILE A 89 -15.50 2.75 3.64
N ALA A 90 -16.02 2.06 2.62
CA ALA A 90 -15.61 2.29 1.24
C ALA A 90 -15.86 3.73 0.79
N PHE A 91 -16.91 4.38 1.29
CA PHE A 91 -17.16 5.78 0.97
C PHE A 91 -16.17 6.74 1.64
N PHE A 92 -15.72 6.46 2.87
CA PHE A 92 -14.57 7.17 3.45
C PHE A 92 -13.33 7.01 2.57
N ALA A 93 -13.03 5.80 2.10
CA ALA A 93 -11.87 5.57 1.24
C ALA A 93 -11.90 6.41 -0.06
N ILE A 94 -13.07 6.57 -0.69
CA ILE A 94 -13.23 7.46 -1.87
C ILE A 94 -12.93 8.92 -1.52
N HIS A 95 -13.39 9.38 -0.36
CA HIS A 95 -13.13 10.75 0.06
C HIS A 95 -11.64 10.97 0.36
N ILE A 96 -11.02 10.05 1.09
CA ILE A 96 -9.59 10.08 1.39
C ILE A 96 -8.77 10.08 0.10
N SER A 97 -9.12 9.25 -0.90
CA SER A 97 -8.38 9.22 -2.17
C SER A 97 -8.47 10.52 -2.96
N SER A 98 -9.51 11.33 -2.74
CA SER A 98 -9.64 12.67 -3.32
C SER A 98 -8.87 13.75 -2.55
N TRP A 99 -8.50 13.49 -1.29
CA TRP A 99 -7.80 14.45 -0.43
C TRP A 99 -6.30 14.21 -0.35
N ILE A 100 -5.87 12.96 -0.55
CA ILE A 100 -4.45 12.64 -0.57
C ILE A 100 -3.88 13.12 -1.90
N ASP A 101 -2.96 14.06 -1.80
CA ASP A 101 -2.06 14.35 -2.90
C ASP A 101 -1.15 13.15 -3.07
N GLN A 102 -1.41 12.34 -4.11
CA GLN A 102 -0.62 11.15 -4.41
C GLN A 102 0.86 11.48 -4.59
N SER A 103 1.20 12.75 -4.85
CA SER A 103 2.53 13.27 -5.14
C SER A 103 3.53 13.29 -3.97
N ASN A 104 3.10 13.22 -2.70
CA ASN A 104 3.98 13.46 -1.54
C ASN A 104 4.18 12.28 -0.58
N ALA A 105 3.24 11.34 -0.45
CA ALA A 105 3.29 10.32 0.61
C ALA A 105 3.15 8.87 0.13
N LEU A 106 2.36 8.60 -0.92
CA LEU A 106 2.06 7.24 -1.38
C LEU A 106 2.70 6.88 -2.73
N ASN A 107 2.81 7.83 -3.68
CA ASN A 107 3.60 7.62 -4.89
C ASN A 107 4.99 8.22 -4.73
N GLN A 108 5.99 7.37 -4.51
CA GLN A 108 7.39 7.79 -4.67
C GLN A 108 7.61 8.14 -6.15
N LYS A 109 7.71 9.44 -6.46
CA LYS A 109 8.09 9.92 -7.80
C LYS A 109 9.44 9.31 -8.18
N LEU A 110 9.57 8.92 -9.44
CA LEU A 110 10.83 8.42 -9.97
C LEU A 110 11.78 9.60 -10.18
N LYS A 111 12.93 9.57 -9.50
CA LYS A 111 14.00 10.53 -9.74
C LYS A 111 14.54 10.29 -11.14
N THR A 112 14.36 11.25 -12.03
CA THR A 112 14.50 11.07 -13.47
C THR A 112 15.54 12.01 -14.05
N LEU A 113 16.46 11.47 -14.84
CA LEU A 113 17.39 12.25 -15.65
C LEU A 113 16.81 12.40 -17.06
N LEU A 114 16.74 13.63 -17.55
CA LEU A 114 16.43 13.89 -18.97
C LEU A 114 17.73 14.10 -19.74
N VAL A 115 17.96 13.28 -20.76
CA VAL A 115 19.10 13.40 -21.66
C VAL A 115 18.58 13.85 -23.01
N CYS A 116 18.75 15.14 -23.29
CA CYS A 116 18.24 15.76 -24.50
C CYS A 116 19.24 16.83 -24.96
N PRO A 117 19.83 16.69 -26.15
CA PRO A 117 20.68 17.73 -26.72
C PRO A 117 19.96 19.07 -26.75
N ALA A 118 20.71 20.14 -26.50
CA ALA A 118 20.21 21.50 -26.60
C ALA A 118 19.96 21.85 -28.07
N TYR A 119 18.74 21.63 -28.54
CA TYR A 119 18.28 22.04 -29.87
C TYR A 119 17.12 23.02 -29.74
N LEU A 120 17.37 24.30 -30.03
CA LEU A 120 16.36 25.37 -29.97
C LEU A 120 15.52 25.29 -28.67
N ASN A 121 14.19 25.33 -28.80
CA ASN A 121 13.23 25.23 -27.69
C ASN A 121 12.81 23.77 -27.39
N PHE A 122 13.32 22.79 -28.15
CA PHE A 122 12.85 21.40 -28.01
C PHE A 122 13.13 20.83 -26.62
N GLN A 123 14.29 21.12 -26.05
CA GLN A 123 14.66 20.68 -24.70
C GLN A 123 13.70 21.23 -23.64
N SER A 124 13.34 22.52 -23.72
CA SER A 124 12.39 23.15 -22.81
C SER A 124 10.97 22.63 -23.00
N ASP A 125 10.53 22.42 -24.24
CA ASP A 125 9.19 21.93 -24.56
C ASP A 125 8.99 20.49 -24.05
N LEU A 126 9.99 19.63 -24.24
CA LEU A 126 9.96 18.27 -23.73
C LEU A 126 9.98 18.24 -22.20
N LEU A 127 10.85 19.03 -21.56
CA LEU A 127 10.90 19.12 -20.10
C LEU A 127 9.56 19.60 -19.53
N GLN A 128 8.95 20.61 -20.14
CA GLN A 128 7.64 21.12 -19.72
C GLN A 128 6.54 20.06 -19.93
N THR A 129 6.55 19.37 -21.07
CA THR A 129 5.60 18.27 -21.35
C THR A 129 5.69 17.17 -20.31
N LEU A 130 6.91 16.71 -19.98
CA LEU A 130 7.13 15.68 -18.95
C LEU A 130 6.71 16.19 -17.57
N SER A 131 7.12 17.40 -17.19
CA SER A 131 6.82 17.98 -15.88
C SER A 131 5.33 18.26 -15.67
N THR A 132 4.58 18.49 -16.76
CA THR A 132 3.13 18.73 -16.70
C THR A 132 2.34 17.43 -16.76
N ARG A 133 2.62 16.55 -17.74
CA ARG A 133 1.83 15.33 -17.96
C ARG A 133 2.15 14.20 -16.97
N PHE A 134 3.35 14.21 -16.38
CA PHE A 134 3.82 13.20 -15.45
C PHE A 134 4.25 13.80 -14.11
N ALA A 135 3.63 14.93 -13.73
CA ALA A 135 3.92 15.65 -12.49
C ALA A 135 3.85 14.76 -11.23
N ASP A 136 2.91 13.81 -11.21
CA ASP A 136 2.68 12.90 -10.09
C ASP A 136 3.59 11.66 -10.11
N GLU A 137 4.32 11.44 -11.21
CA GLU A 137 5.11 10.23 -11.41
C GLU A 137 6.61 10.48 -11.49
N LEU A 138 7.03 11.66 -11.97
CA LEU A 138 8.42 11.99 -12.23
C LEU A 138 8.87 13.19 -11.41
N TYR A 139 10.09 13.12 -10.89
CA TYR A 139 10.83 14.24 -10.37
C TYR A 139 12.08 14.40 -11.23
N ILE A 140 12.21 15.51 -11.97
CA ILE A 140 13.29 15.74 -12.94
C ILE A 140 14.21 16.85 -12.41
N PRO A 141 15.18 16.54 -11.52
CA PRO A 141 16.07 17.55 -10.95
C PRO A 141 17.15 18.03 -11.93
N HIS A 142 17.47 17.23 -12.96
CA HIS A 142 18.62 17.49 -13.82
C HIS A 142 18.32 17.14 -15.28
N VAL A 143 18.92 17.91 -16.18
CA VAL A 143 18.89 17.72 -17.64
C VAL A 143 20.32 17.73 -18.17
N ALA A 144 20.69 16.72 -18.96
CA ALA A 144 21.98 16.61 -19.60
C ALA A 144 21.83 16.73 -21.13
N SER A 145 22.76 17.42 -21.79
CA SER A 145 22.74 17.57 -23.25
C SER A 145 23.48 16.44 -24.00
N SER A 146 24.23 15.60 -23.27
CA SER A 146 24.99 14.47 -23.83
C SER A 146 25.17 13.36 -22.79
N GLU A 147 25.53 12.17 -23.27
CA GLU A 147 25.90 11.05 -22.38
C GLU A 147 27.22 11.33 -21.64
N GLN A 148 27.25 11.06 -20.34
CA GLN A 148 28.44 11.12 -19.48
C GLN A 148 28.48 9.84 -18.62
N SER A 149 29.68 9.31 -18.35
CA SER A 149 29.81 8.11 -17.51
C SER A 149 29.31 8.36 -16.08
N GLY A 150 28.53 7.43 -15.53
CA GLY A 150 27.97 7.50 -14.17
C GLY A 150 26.83 8.51 -14.01
N MET A 151 26.33 9.11 -15.09
CA MET A 151 25.28 10.14 -14.98
C MET A 151 23.93 9.60 -14.48
N ASP A 152 23.67 8.28 -14.59
CA ASP A 152 22.46 7.65 -14.09
C ASP A 152 22.52 7.24 -12.61
N ASP A 153 23.64 7.51 -11.95
CA ASP A 153 23.82 7.22 -10.53
C ASP A 153 22.82 8.00 -9.68
N GLY A 154 22.08 7.27 -8.85
CA GLY A 154 21.05 7.85 -8.00
C GLY A 154 19.78 8.32 -8.75
N TYR A 155 19.58 7.91 -10.01
CA TYR A 155 18.33 8.06 -10.74
C TYR A 155 17.62 6.72 -10.93
N ASP A 156 16.29 6.78 -10.90
CA ASP A 156 15.40 5.64 -11.12
C ASP A 156 15.12 5.41 -12.61
N LEU A 157 15.05 6.50 -13.39
CA LEU A 157 14.69 6.53 -14.81
C LEU A 157 15.61 7.49 -15.57
N VAL A 158 16.00 7.10 -16.77
CA VAL A 158 16.66 8.00 -17.73
C VAL A 158 15.79 8.09 -18.98
N VAL A 159 15.29 9.29 -19.26
CA VAL A 159 14.56 9.60 -20.49
C VAL A 159 15.55 10.20 -21.47
N SER A 160 15.72 9.59 -22.64
CA SER A 160 16.70 10.05 -23.62
C SER A 160 16.06 10.30 -24.98
N THR A 161 16.52 11.34 -25.69
CA THR A 161 16.20 11.55 -27.12
C THR A 161 17.35 11.16 -28.05
N ILE A 162 18.44 10.66 -27.47
CA ILE A 162 19.61 10.12 -28.17
C ILE A 162 19.90 8.68 -27.72
N PRO A 163 20.55 7.85 -28.56
CA PRO A 163 21.05 6.56 -28.12
C PRO A 163 22.03 6.71 -26.96
N LEU A 164 21.89 5.88 -25.93
CA LEU A 164 22.80 5.79 -24.79
C LEU A 164 23.46 4.41 -24.78
N SER A 165 24.75 4.37 -24.46
CA SER A 165 25.59 3.17 -24.53
C SER A 165 26.07 2.68 -23.16
N THR A 166 26.16 3.58 -22.18
CA THR A 166 26.72 3.32 -20.84
C THR A 166 25.65 3.10 -19.78
N VAL A 167 24.41 3.52 -20.04
CA VAL A 167 23.30 3.41 -19.08
C VAL A 167 22.56 2.08 -19.26
N SER A 168 22.23 1.43 -18.15
CA SER A 168 21.45 0.18 -18.15
C SER A 168 20.11 0.34 -18.88
N SER A 169 19.85 -0.56 -19.85
CA SER A 169 18.58 -0.61 -20.61
C SER A 169 17.36 -0.79 -19.71
N GLN A 170 17.53 -1.29 -18.49
CA GLN A 170 16.46 -1.41 -17.51
C GLN A 170 15.96 -0.03 -17.02
N LYS A 171 16.83 0.98 -16.95
CA LYS A 171 16.49 2.35 -16.52
C LYS A 171 16.24 3.31 -17.69
N VAL A 172 16.72 3.02 -18.89
CA VAL A 172 16.59 3.93 -20.05
C VAL A 172 15.28 3.72 -20.80
N ILE A 173 14.66 4.82 -21.22
CA ILE A 173 13.73 4.85 -22.35
C ILE A 173 14.18 5.88 -23.38
N SER A 174 14.33 5.43 -24.63
CA SER A 174 14.58 6.32 -25.76
C SER A 174 13.24 6.79 -26.31
N LEU A 175 13.01 8.09 -26.36
CA LEU A 175 11.84 8.71 -26.95
C LEU A 175 12.18 9.30 -28.32
N SER A 176 11.20 9.29 -29.21
CA SER A 176 11.25 10.12 -30.42
C SER A 176 11.19 11.60 -30.03
N PRO A 177 11.85 12.50 -30.79
CA PRO A 177 11.70 13.95 -30.61
C PRO A 177 10.26 14.44 -30.78
N ILE A 178 9.37 13.65 -31.40
CA ILE A 178 7.97 14.02 -31.58
C ILE A 178 7.14 13.39 -30.47
N TRP A 179 6.42 14.24 -29.72
CA TRP A 179 5.46 13.76 -28.74
C TRP A 179 4.23 13.18 -29.43
N THR A 180 3.97 11.89 -29.22
CA THR A 180 2.81 11.18 -29.78
C THR A 180 2.08 10.41 -28.67
N PRO A 181 0.82 9.99 -28.88
CA PRO A 181 0.15 9.08 -27.97
C PRO A 181 0.95 7.78 -27.71
N TYR A 182 1.70 7.30 -28.70
CA TYR A 182 2.59 6.15 -28.57
C TYR A 182 3.76 6.45 -27.62
N THR A 183 4.40 7.62 -27.75
CA THR A 183 5.46 8.10 -26.84
C THR A 183 4.95 8.11 -25.39
N GLN A 184 3.75 8.65 -25.18
CA GLN A 184 3.11 8.71 -23.86
C GLN A 184 2.87 7.30 -23.30
N GLN A 185 2.29 6.39 -24.09
CA GLN A 185 2.03 5.01 -23.66
C GLN A 185 3.33 4.25 -23.31
N ALA A 186 4.37 4.41 -24.13
CA ALA A 186 5.66 3.76 -23.90
C ALA A 186 6.30 4.24 -22.59
N LEU A 187 6.25 5.56 -22.33
CA LEU A 187 6.76 6.14 -21.09
C LEU A 187 5.95 5.67 -19.87
N SER A 188 4.62 5.72 -19.91
CA SER A 188 3.76 5.20 -18.83
C SER A 188 4.05 3.74 -18.51
N LYS A 189 4.21 2.89 -19.53
CA LYS A 189 4.55 1.47 -19.33
C LYS A 189 5.92 1.29 -18.69
N LYS A 190 6.91 2.10 -19.09
CA LYS A 190 8.25 2.07 -18.48
C LYS A 190 8.25 2.53 -17.04
N ILE A 191 7.54 3.61 -16.73
CA ILE A 191 7.38 4.13 -15.37
C ILE A 191 6.75 3.06 -14.47
N LEU A 192 5.66 2.44 -14.91
CA LEU A 192 5.00 1.37 -14.17
C LEU A 192 5.96 0.21 -13.86
N LYS A 193 6.69 -0.26 -14.87
CA LYS A 193 7.67 -1.35 -14.71
C LYS A 193 8.79 -1.00 -13.71
N ILE A 194 9.29 0.24 -13.74
CA ILE A 194 10.31 0.70 -12.78
C ILE A 194 9.73 0.78 -11.37
N LYS A 195 8.51 1.32 -11.22
CA LYS A 195 7.80 1.36 -9.92
C LYS A 195 7.60 -0.05 -9.36
N GLU A 196 7.14 -1.01 -10.16
CA GLU A 196 6.98 -2.42 -9.77
C GLU A 196 8.30 -3.05 -9.30
N ARG A 197 9.39 -2.83 -10.04
CA ARG A 197 10.73 -3.30 -9.65
C ARG A 197 11.16 -2.71 -8.30
N LYS A 198 11.02 -1.39 -8.10
CA LYS A 198 11.36 -0.74 -6.83
C LYS A 198 10.52 -1.29 -5.66
N LYS A 199 9.23 -1.54 -5.89
CA LYS A 199 8.34 -2.21 -4.92
C LYS A 199 8.87 -3.60 -4.54
N GLY A 200 9.30 -4.41 -5.51
CA GLY A 200 9.92 -5.71 -5.27
C GLY A 200 11.26 -5.64 -4.52
N GLU A 201 12.11 -4.67 -4.86
CA GLU A 201 13.39 -4.43 -4.17
C GLU A 201 13.19 -4.03 -2.71
N MET A 202 12.16 -3.23 -2.39
CA MET A 202 11.84 -2.86 -1.01
C MET A 202 11.53 -4.09 -0.15
N ILE A 203 10.72 -5.03 -0.66
CA ILE A 203 10.45 -6.30 0.02
C ILE A 203 11.73 -7.11 0.17
N ARG A 204 12.55 -7.20 -0.90
CA ARG A 204 13.76 -8.03 -0.89
C ARG A 204 14.79 -7.55 0.11
N ASN A 205 15.06 -6.24 0.13
CA ASN A 205 16.12 -5.66 0.95
C ASN A 205 15.89 -5.91 2.45
N HIS A 206 14.62 -6.01 2.86
CA HIS A 206 14.22 -6.27 4.24
C HIS A 206 13.67 -7.70 4.44
N PHE A 207 13.81 -8.57 3.44
CA PHE A 207 13.16 -9.88 3.45
C PHE A 207 13.57 -10.70 4.67
N PHE A 208 14.88 -10.90 4.85
CA PHE A 208 15.40 -11.73 5.95
C PHE A 208 15.29 -11.06 7.33
N GLU A 209 15.02 -9.75 7.35
CA GLU A 209 14.73 -9.02 8.58
C GLU A 209 13.30 -9.33 9.07
N TYR A 210 12.34 -9.33 8.14
CA TYR A 210 10.91 -9.47 8.46
C TYR A 210 10.41 -10.92 8.42
N PHE A 211 10.91 -11.73 7.49
CA PHE A 211 10.54 -13.13 7.31
C PHE A 211 11.61 -14.03 7.90
N GLN A 212 11.25 -14.76 8.95
CA GLN A 212 12.16 -15.66 9.64
C GLN A 212 11.51 -17.02 9.87
N GLU A 213 12.31 -18.08 9.78
CA GLU A 213 11.87 -19.47 9.91
C GLU A 213 11.03 -19.76 11.18
N PRO A 214 11.35 -19.22 12.37
CA PRO A 214 10.54 -19.45 13.58
C PRO A 214 9.08 -18.97 13.47
N PHE A 215 8.78 -18.06 12.54
CA PHE A 215 7.45 -17.51 12.34
C PHE A 215 6.74 -18.07 11.10
N PHE A 216 7.35 -19.06 10.44
CA PHE A 216 6.78 -19.78 9.31
C PHE A 216 6.11 -21.09 9.76
N SER A 217 4.98 -21.42 9.15
CA SER A 217 4.32 -22.72 9.36
C SER A 217 3.45 -23.14 8.20
N VAL A 218 3.26 -24.46 8.06
CA VAL A 218 2.23 -25.04 7.20
C VAL A 218 1.16 -25.64 8.10
N VAL A 219 -0.08 -25.17 7.95
CA VAL A 219 -1.19 -25.55 8.83
C VAL A 219 -2.28 -26.22 8.00
N ARG A 220 -2.79 -27.34 8.51
CA ARG A 220 -3.90 -28.09 7.90
C ARG A 220 -5.05 -28.19 8.90
N LYS A 221 -6.29 -28.24 8.40
CA LYS A 221 -7.51 -28.44 9.21
C LYS A 221 -7.57 -27.54 10.45
N THR A 222 -7.65 -26.23 10.24
CA THR A 222 -7.76 -25.24 11.32
C THR A 222 -8.92 -24.28 11.09
N SER A 223 -9.34 -23.58 12.14
CA SER A 223 -10.23 -22.42 12.05
C SER A 223 -9.41 -21.13 11.99
N LYS A 224 -10.04 -20.03 11.55
CA LYS A 224 -9.43 -18.70 11.58
C LYS A 224 -8.94 -18.34 12.98
N GLU A 225 -9.77 -18.53 13.99
CA GLU A 225 -9.48 -18.16 15.37
C GLU A 225 -8.30 -18.96 15.94
N ALA A 226 -8.30 -20.29 15.73
CA ALA A 226 -7.21 -21.15 16.19
C ALA A 226 -5.89 -20.82 15.48
N LEU A 227 -5.94 -20.51 14.19
CA LEU A 227 -4.76 -20.10 13.42
C LEU A 227 -4.19 -18.78 13.93
N LEU A 228 -5.03 -17.75 14.08
CA LEU A 228 -4.59 -16.45 14.58
C LEU A 228 -4.01 -16.54 16.00
N HIS A 229 -4.63 -17.33 16.88
CA HIS A 229 -4.12 -17.59 18.22
C HIS A 229 -2.73 -18.22 18.17
N GLN A 230 -2.54 -19.27 17.37
CA GLN A 230 -1.24 -19.94 17.21
C GLN A 230 -0.15 -18.97 16.70
N MET A 231 -0.47 -18.14 15.71
CA MET A 231 0.49 -17.18 15.15
C MET A 231 0.84 -16.08 16.16
N CYS A 232 -0.15 -15.54 16.90
CA CYS A 232 0.08 -14.54 17.95
C CYS A 232 0.88 -15.12 19.13
N ALA A 233 0.61 -16.36 19.52
CA ALA A 233 1.34 -17.05 20.58
C ALA A 233 2.84 -17.15 20.27
N ARG A 234 3.21 -17.50 19.03
CA ARG A 234 4.63 -17.53 18.61
C ARG A 234 5.32 -16.18 18.72
N PHE A 235 4.64 -15.10 18.37
CA PHE A 235 5.20 -13.75 18.57
C PHE A 235 5.37 -13.40 20.05
N ASN A 236 4.39 -13.75 20.90
CA ASN A 236 4.47 -13.54 22.34
C ASN A 236 5.60 -14.36 22.99
N GLU A 237 5.73 -15.65 22.65
CA GLU A 237 6.78 -16.55 23.16
C GLU A 237 8.20 -16.06 22.84
N LYS A 238 8.36 -15.34 21.72
CA LYS A 238 9.63 -14.74 21.29
C LYS A 238 9.78 -13.29 21.72
N GLU A 239 8.86 -12.78 22.55
CA GLU A 239 8.82 -11.40 23.04
C GLU A 239 8.83 -10.33 21.93
N ILE A 240 8.32 -10.67 20.74
CA ILE A 240 8.24 -9.74 19.61
C ILE A 240 7.15 -8.69 19.83
N VAL A 241 6.10 -9.06 20.56
CA VAL A 241 4.89 -8.23 20.77
C VAL A 241 4.49 -8.18 22.23
N ALA A 242 3.67 -7.19 22.59
CA ALA A 242 3.04 -7.10 23.90
C ALA A 242 1.90 -8.12 24.07
N SER A 243 1.55 -8.43 25.32
CA SER A 243 0.55 -9.45 25.66
C SER A 243 -0.86 -9.16 25.15
N ASP A 244 -1.19 -7.90 24.83
CA ASP A 244 -2.48 -7.47 24.28
C ASP A 244 -2.53 -7.49 22.74
N PHE A 245 -1.46 -7.94 22.07
CA PHE A 245 -1.34 -7.97 20.62
C PHE A 245 -2.45 -8.79 19.95
N GLU A 246 -2.72 -10.01 20.44
CA GLU A 246 -3.77 -10.87 19.88
C GLU A 246 -5.14 -10.20 19.94
N LYS A 247 -5.47 -9.59 21.09
CA LYS A 247 -6.72 -8.84 21.26
C LYS A 247 -6.83 -7.71 20.24
N SER A 248 -5.75 -6.96 20.02
CA SER A 248 -5.70 -5.86 19.06
C SER A 248 -5.85 -6.33 17.60
N VAL A 249 -5.30 -7.49 17.24
CA VAL A 249 -5.47 -8.13 15.92
C VAL A 249 -6.93 -8.56 15.72
N LEU A 250 -7.53 -9.23 16.71
CA LEU A 250 -8.91 -9.69 16.63
C LEU A 250 -9.91 -8.53 16.59
N GLU A 251 -9.64 -7.44 17.32
CA GLU A 251 -10.44 -6.21 17.26
C GLU A 251 -10.38 -5.56 15.87
N ARG A 252 -9.20 -5.51 15.23
CA ARG A 252 -9.04 -5.04 13.83
C ARG A 252 -9.82 -5.92 12.86
N GLU A 253 -9.68 -7.24 12.98
CA GLU A 253 -10.31 -8.22 12.09
C GLU A 253 -11.83 -8.17 12.19
N LYS A 254 -12.37 -7.95 13.40
CA LYS A 254 -13.81 -7.77 13.63
C LYS A 254 -14.34 -6.46 13.06
N ALA A 255 -13.51 -5.42 12.96
CA ALA A 255 -13.93 -4.14 12.38
C ALA A 255 -14.14 -4.25 10.87
N CYS A 256 -13.25 -4.93 10.17
CA CYS A 256 -13.38 -5.29 8.76
C CYS A 256 -12.38 -6.40 8.43
N SER A 257 -12.80 -7.36 7.61
CA SER A 257 -11.98 -8.51 7.20
C SER A 257 -10.62 -8.08 6.65
N THR A 258 -9.55 -8.80 7.01
CA THR A 258 -8.20 -8.62 6.41
C THR A 258 -7.90 -9.61 5.28
N ALA A 259 -8.90 -10.37 4.81
CA ALA A 259 -8.77 -11.31 3.69
C ALA A 259 -8.97 -10.64 2.31
N PHE A 260 -8.04 -10.89 1.39
CA PHE A 260 -8.00 -10.36 0.02
C PHE A 260 -8.12 -11.52 -0.98
N GLY A 261 -9.23 -12.25 -0.95
CA GLY A 261 -9.39 -13.47 -1.76
C GLY A 261 -8.61 -14.63 -1.14
N GLY A 262 -7.62 -15.13 -1.88
CA GLY A 262 -6.85 -16.33 -1.51
C GLY A 262 -5.86 -16.15 -0.35
N PHE A 263 -5.75 -14.98 0.27
CA PHE A 263 -4.84 -14.72 1.39
C PHE A 263 -5.42 -13.72 2.38
N ALA A 264 -4.86 -13.64 3.59
CA ALA A 264 -5.17 -12.60 4.57
C ALA A 264 -3.89 -11.96 5.13
N ILE A 265 -4.00 -10.68 5.52
CA ILE A 265 -2.90 -9.94 6.16
C ILE A 265 -3.37 -9.32 7.49
N PRO A 266 -3.61 -10.14 8.53
CA PRO A 266 -4.05 -9.64 9.83
C PRO A 266 -2.95 -8.80 10.48
N HIS A 267 -3.33 -7.69 11.12
CA HIS A 267 -2.41 -6.78 11.80
C HIS A 267 -3.18 -5.93 12.82
N PRO A 268 -2.54 -5.39 13.87
CA PRO A 268 -3.24 -4.58 14.85
C PRO A 268 -3.53 -3.16 14.34
N LEU A 269 -4.57 -2.52 14.90
CA LEU A 269 -4.82 -1.09 14.68
C LEU A 269 -3.82 -0.20 15.39
N VAL A 270 -3.10 -0.64 16.41
CA VAL A 270 -2.04 0.16 17.04
C VAL A 270 -0.81 -0.72 17.09
N SER A 271 0.32 -0.20 16.62
CA SER A 271 1.55 -0.97 16.61
C SER A 271 2.04 -1.12 18.05
N SER A 272 2.15 -2.36 18.51
CA SER A 272 2.66 -2.70 19.84
C SER A 272 3.81 -3.70 19.79
N ALA A 273 4.47 -3.80 18.64
CA ALA A 273 5.60 -4.71 18.45
C ALA A 273 6.92 -4.05 18.83
N ARG A 274 7.80 -4.83 19.46
CA ARG A 274 9.20 -4.48 19.74
C ARG A 274 10.06 -4.59 18.49
N GLU A 275 9.71 -5.51 17.58
CA GLU A 275 10.38 -5.70 16.29
C GLU A 275 9.36 -5.87 15.18
N THR A 276 9.72 -5.44 13.97
CA THR A 276 8.93 -5.70 12.78
C THR A 276 9.18 -7.11 12.27
N LYS A 277 8.15 -7.97 12.31
CA LYS A 277 8.19 -9.37 11.86
C LYS A 277 6.89 -9.75 11.15
N VAL A 278 6.99 -10.72 10.26
CA VAL A 278 5.85 -11.32 9.56
C VAL A 278 5.79 -12.80 9.89
N SER A 279 4.68 -13.22 10.51
CA SER A 279 4.38 -14.64 10.66
C SER A 279 3.58 -15.13 9.47
N VAL A 280 4.05 -16.21 8.87
CA VAL A 280 3.46 -16.79 7.65
C VAL A 280 2.88 -18.15 7.99
N ALA A 281 1.60 -18.34 7.64
CA ALA A 281 0.96 -19.63 7.68
C ALA A 281 0.44 -19.99 6.28
N LEU A 282 1.00 -21.04 5.68
CA LEU A 282 0.47 -21.62 4.45
C LEU A 282 -0.58 -22.66 4.80
N CYS A 283 -1.74 -22.57 4.15
CA CYS A 283 -2.92 -23.38 4.44
C CYS A 283 -3.37 -24.10 3.15
N PRO A 284 -2.76 -25.24 2.76
CA PRO A 284 -3.04 -25.90 1.49
C PRO A 284 -4.52 -26.31 1.29
N GLU A 285 -5.23 -26.62 2.38
CA GLU A 285 -6.65 -27.00 2.35
C GLU A 285 -7.60 -25.78 2.39
N GLY A 286 -7.03 -24.59 2.59
CA GLY A 286 -7.75 -23.34 2.83
C GLY A 286 -8.34 -23.25 4.24
N VAL A 287 -8.45 -22.03 4.75
CA VAL A 287 -9.15 -21.69 6.00
C VAL A 287 -10.34 -20.82 5.64
N LEU A 288 -11.54 -21.20 6.11
CA LEU A 288 -12.73 -20.39 5.92
C LEU A 288 -12.59 -19.10 6.75
N TRP A 289 -12.67 -17.96 6.09
CA TRP A 289 -12.47 -16.64 6.67
C TRP A 289 -13.80 -15.90 6.73
N ASN A 290 -14.26 -15.59 7.94
CA ASN A 290 -15.54 -14.90 8.22
C ASN A 290 -16.78 -15.55 7.57
N ASN A 291 -16.73 -16.84 7.23
CA ASN A 291 -17.78 -17.57 6.50
C ASN A 291 -18.06 -17.04 5.08
N GLU A 292 -17.14 -16.29 4.49
CA GLU A 292 -17.32 -15.65 3.18
C GLU A 292 -16.42 -16.27 2.12
N GLN A 293 -15.13 -16.45 2.43
CA GLN A 293 -14.11 -16.87 1.47
C GLN A 293 -13.08 -17.81 2.09
N LYS A 294 -12.33 -18.54 1.26
CA LYS A 294 -11.21 -19.37 1.71
C LYS A 294 -9.89 -18.65 1.48
N VAL A 295 -9.05 -18.62 2.51
CA VAL A 295 -7.67 -18.13 2.43
C VAL A 295 -6.68 -19.30 2.48
N TYR A 296 -5.65 -19.26 1.65
CA TYR A 296 -4.62 -20.29 1.52
C TYR A 296 -3.25 -19.84 2.06
N ALA A 297 -3.10 -18.56 2.38
CA ALA A 297 -1.96 -18.04 3.10
C ALA A 297 -2.39 -16.92 4.06
N VAL A 298 -1.76 -16.85 5.22
CA VAL A 298 -1.98 -15.79 6.21
C VAL A 298 -0.64 -15.17 6.58
N PHE A 299 -0.57 -13.83 6.48
CA PHE A 299 0.61 -13.02 6.80
C PHE A 299 0.26 -12.13 8.00
N LEU A 300 0.46 -12.64 9.22
CA LEU A 300 0.23 -11.87 10.44
C LEU A 300 1.39 -10.89 10.65
N LEU A 301 1.09 -9.61 10.72
CA LEU A 301 2.09 -8.55 10.82
C LEU A 301 2.24 -8.07 12.26
N ALA A 302 3.47 -8.10 12.76
CA ALA A 302 3.91 -7.33 13.91
C ALA A 302 4.79 -6.19 13.39
N ILE A 303 4.42 -4.94 13.67
CA ILE A 303 5.10 -3.75 13.14
C ILE A 303 5.59 -2.93 14.30
N ASN A 304 6.88 -2.57 14.31
CA ASN A 304 7.44 -1.59 15.25
C ASN A 304 7.04 -0.17 14.81
N GLU A 305 6.77 0.74 15.75
CA GLU A 305 6.40 2.14 15.44
C GLU A 305 7.49 2.90 14.64
N VAL A 306 8.77 2.61 14.84
CA VAL A 306 9.90 3.19 14.09
C VAL A 306 9.88 2.77 12.62
N ASP A 307 9.61 1.50 12.35
CA ASP A 307 9.62 0.94 10.98
C ASP A 307 8.30 1.17 10.25
N LYS A 308 7.27 1.65 10.93
CA LYS A 308 5.90 1.77 10.41
C LYS A 308 5.83 2.49 9.07
N ARG A 309 6.64 3.54 8.88
CA ARG A 309 6.73 4.25 7.60
C ARG A 309 7.32 3.38 6.48
N VAL A 310 8.38 2.64 6.78
CA VAL A 310 8.99 1.70 5.83
C VAL A 310 8.00 0.58 5.52
N PHE A 311 7.29 0.09 6.53
CA PHE A 311 6.31 -0.96 6.40
C PHE A 311 5.10 -0.56 5.53
N LEU A 312 4.56 0.66 5.68
CA LEU A 312 3.49 1.15 4.78
C LEU A 312 3.92 1.09 3.31
N ASN A 313 5.20 1.33 3.02
CA ASN A 313 5.75 1.16 1.66
C ASN A 313 5.89 -0.30 1.22
N VAL A 314 5.88 -1.27 2.14
CA VAL A 314 5.97 -2.72 1.89
C VAL A 314 4.58 -3.38 1.82
N TYR A 315 3.59 -2.84 2.55
CA TYR A 315 2.23 -3.37 2.61
C TYR A 315 1.54 -3.43 1.24
N GLU A 316 1.52 -2.31 0.50
CA GLU A 316 0.91 -2.28 -0.84
C GLU A 316 1.62 -3.21 -1.84
N PRO A 317 2.96 -3.20 -1.95
CA PRO A 317 3.69 -4.21 -2.72
C PRO A 317 3.33 -5.64 -2.35
N LEU A 318 3.20 -5.95 -1.05
CA LEU A 318 2.88 -7.28 -0.58
C LEU A 318 1.47 -7.70 -1.01
N VAL A 319 0.46 -6.83 -0.84
CA VAL A 319 -0.91 -7.10 -1.32
C VAL A 319 -0.90 -7.30 -2.83
N SER A 320 -0.27 -6.40 -3.59
CA SER A 320 -0.19 -6.50 -5.05
C SER A 320 0.47 -7.79 -5.53
N LEU A 321 1.52 -8.23 -4.84
CA LEU A 321 2.26 -9.46 -5.13
C LEU A 321 1.41 -10.70 -4.88
N LEU A 322 0.70 -10.72 -3.76
CA LEU A 322 -0.17 -11.83 -3.34
C LEU A 322 -1.52 -11.82 -4.08
N SER A 323 -1.90 -10.73 -4.75
CA SER A 323 -3.09 -10.73 -5.62
C SER A 323 -2.88 -11.46 -6.96
N ASP A 324 -1.66 -11.88 -7.29
CA ASP A 324 -1.39 -12.74 -8.43
C ASP A 324 -1.81 -14.20 -8.12
N GLU A 325 -2.89 -14.67 -8.76
CA GLU A 325 -3.48 -15.98 -8.52
C GLU A 325 -2.52 -17.15 -8.86
N GLU A 326 -1.71 -17.02 -9.92
CA GLU A 326 -0.74 -18.05 -10.31
C GLU A 326 0.36 -18.14 -9.26
N PHE A 327 0.86 -16.98 -8.82
CA PHE A 327 1.84 -16.91 -7.75
C PHE A 327 1.29 -17.49 -6.45
N MET A 328 0.07 -17.14 -6.05
CA MET A 328 -0.57 -17.66 -4.84
C MET A 328 -0.79 -19.15 -4.85
N THR A 329 -1.16 -19.71 -6.01
CA THR A 329 -1.31 -21.16 -6.18
C THR A 329 0.01 -21.89 -5.94
N ARG A 330 1.11 -21.32 -6.46
CA ARG A 330 2.46 -21.87 -6.24
C ARG A 330 2.91 -21.66 -4.79
N LEU A 331 2.59 -20.52 -4.19
CA LEU A 331 3.00 -20.16 -2.84
C LEU A 331 2.35 -21.05 -1.78
N SER A 332 1.05 -21.31 -1.88
CA SER A 332 0.33 -22.14 -0.91
C SER A 332 0.71 -23.63 -0.96
N ALA A 333 1.33 -24.08 -2.05
CA ALA A 333 1.83 -25.44 -2.22
C ALA A 333 3.20 -25.70 -1.56
N GLN A 334 3.88 -24.65 -1.06
CA GLN A 334 5.20 -24.80 -0.44
C GLN A 334 5.09 -25.46 0.94
N THR A 335 6.10 -26.27 1.30
CA THR A 335 6.08 -27.11 2.51
C THR A 335 7.06 -26.67 3.60
N ASP A 336 8.00 -25.79 3.27
CA ASP A 336 9.05 -25.34 4.17
C ASP A 336 9.44 -23.88 3.91
N PHE A 337 10.16 -23.29 4.87
CA PHE A 337 10.54 -21.88 4.82
C PHE A 337 11.51 -21.56 3.68
N HIS A 338 12.40 -22.48 3.33
CA HIS A 338 13.39 -22.25 2.26
C HIS A 338 12.72 -22.20 0.89
N ALA A 339 11.80 -23.12 0.62
CA ALA A 339 11.02 -23.16 -0.62
C ALA A 339 10.09 -21.94 -0.75
N PHE A 340 9.40 -21.57 0.35
CA PHE A 340 8.64 -20.33 0.45
C PHE A 340 9.49 -19.09 0.14
N SER A 341 10.63 -18.95 0.81
CA SER A 341 11.51 -17.79 0.68
C SER A 341 12.09 -17.68 -0.73
N SER A 342 12.54 -18.81 -1.29
CA SER A 342 13.10 -18.86 -2.65
C SER A 342 12.07 -18.42 -3.68
N LEU A 343 10.82 -18.90 -3.56
CA LEU A 343 9.74 -18.54 -4.46
C LEU A 343 9.37 -17.06 -4.36
N LEU A 344 9.24 -16.54 -3.14
CA LEU A 344 8.88 -15.15 -2.89
C LEU A 344 9.99 -14.19 -3.38
N ILE A 345 11.26 -14.49 -3.08
CA ILE A 345 12.43 -13.73 -3.56
C ILE A 345 12.54 -13.76 -5.09
N HIS A 346 12.21 -14.88 -5.74
CA HIS A 346 12.24 -14.98 -7.19
C HIS A 346 11.15 -14.12 -7.85
N LYS A 347 9.94 -14.07 -7.28
CA LYS A 347 8.83 -13.27 -7.83
C LYS A 347 9.08 -11.77 -7.75
N ILE A 348 9.83 -11.31 -6.75
CA ILE A 348 10.18 -9.89 -6.57
C ILE A 348 11.49 -9.49 -7.30
N LYS A 349 12.00 -10.31 -8.25
CA LYS A 349 13.08 -9.98 -9.21
C LYS A 349 12.52 -9.34 -10.45
#